data_AF-A0A1G9BE83-F1
#
_entry.id   AF-A0A1G9BE83-F1
#
_cell.length_a   1.000
_cell.length_b   1.000
_cell.length_c   1.000
_cell.angle_alpha   90.00
_cell.angle_beta   90.00
_cell.angle_gamma   90.00
#
_symmetry.space_group_name_H-M   'P 1'
#
loop_
_entity.id
_entity.type
_entity.pdbx_description
1 polymer ?
#
loop_
_entity_poly.entity_id
_entity_poly.type
_entity_poly.pdbx_seq_one_letter_code
_entity_poly.pdbx_strand_id
1 'polypeptide(L)'
;MLKGAVKKAAIMGYLQKVSAEDKEAAQTDPSLVYDYMAVPYPEGFLGKGSIFLFNEENISEVCFRGYDSEESKGFTQLIGMVFDAAQQGLK
;
A
#
# COMPACT_ATOMS: atom_id res chain seq x y z
N MET A 1 7.99 17.58 10.78
CA MET A 1 9.14 16.71 10.40
C MET A 1 10.42 17.53 10.50
N LEU A 2 11.50 16.96 11.04
CA LEU A 2 12.81 17.60 10.98
C LEU A 2 13.32 17.62 9.53
N LYS A 3 14.10 18.63 9.16
CA LYS A 3 14.63 18.78 7.79
C LYS A 3 15.51 17.57 7.44
N GLY A 4 15.11 16.80 6.43
CA GLY A 4 15.83 15.61 5.95
C GLY A 4 15.53 14.31 6.70
N ALA A 5 14.61 14.31 7.68
CA ALA A 5 14.23 13.08 8.36
C ALA A 5 13.41 12.17 7.41
N VAL A 6 13.92 10.96 7.18
CA VAL A 6 13.18 9.90 6.49
C VAL A 6 12.28 9.21 7.51
N LYS A 7 10.97 9.17 7.21
CA LYS A 7 9.97 8.54 8.06
C LYS A 7 9.69 7.13 7.54
N LYS A 8 9.76 6.14 8.43
CA LYS A 8 9.35 4.77 8.12
C LYS A 8 7.84 4.66 8.13
N ALA A 9 7.31 3.75 7.30
CA ALA A 9 5.89 3.40 7.29
C ALA A 9 5.71 1.90 7.56
N ALA A 10 4.60 1.54 8.19
CA ALA A 10 4.20 0.16 8.41
C ALA A 10 3.02 -0.17 7.50
N ILE A 11 3.21 -1.14 6.61
CA ILE A 11 2.16 -1.64 5.71
C ILE A 11 1.13 -2.41 6.54
N MET A 12 -0.15 -2.10 6.33
CA MET A 12 -1.27 -2.72 7.06
C MET A 12 -2.41 -3.19 6.14
N GLY A 13 -2.30 -2.97 4.82
CA GLY A 13 -3.29 -3.44 3.85
C GLY A 13 -2.70 -3.60 2.45
N TYR A 14 -3.29 -4.52 1.69
CA TYR A 14 -2.88 -4.82 0.30
C TYR A 14 -4.04 -4.55 -0.67
N LEU A 15 -3.76 -4.30 -1.95
CA LEU A 15 -4.74 -4.10 -3.03
C LEU A 15 -5.84 -3.09 -2.69
N GLN A 16 -5.42 -1.88 -2.36
CA GLN A 16 -6.28 -0.86 -1.80
C GLN A 16 -6.95 -0.06 -2.90
N LYS A 17 -8.29 -0.03 -2.85
CA LYS A 17 -9.13 0.79 -3.72
C LYS A 17 -9.45 2.09 -2.99
N VAL A 18 -9.20 3.21 -3.65
CA VAL A 18 -9.65 4.51 -3.14
C VAL A 18 -11.17 4.59 -3.30
N SER A 19 -11.86 5.10 -2.28
CA SER A 19 -13.30 5.38 -2.37
C SER A 19 -13.58 6.53 -3.36
N ALA A 20 -14.78 6.62 -3.93
CA ALA A 20 -15.12 7.72 -4.84
C ALA A 20 -14.95 9.11 -4.20
N GLU A 21 -15.26 9.22 -2.92
CA GLU A 21 -15.21 10.46 -2.14
C GLU A 21 -13.76 10.91 -1.87
N ASP A 22 -12.85 9.97 -1.65
CA ASP A 22 -11.43 10.28 -1.43
C ASP A 22 -10.68 10.61 -2.73
N LYS A 23 -11.21 10.18 -3.87
CA LYS A 23 -10.64 10.46 -5.20
C LYS A 23 -10.74 11.92 -5.59
N GLU A 24 -11.84 12.59 -5.25
CA GLU A 24 -12.07 14.00 -5.57
C GLU A 24 -11.12 14.91 -4.78
N ALA A 25 -10.83 14.54 -3.52
CA ALA A 25 -9.85 15.22 -2.69
C ALA A 25 -8.40 14.98 -3.14
N ALA A 26 -8.09 13.81 -3.71
CA ALA A 26 -6.73 13.41 -4.07
C ALA A 26 -6.32 13.74 -5.52
N GLN A 27 -7.25 14.14 -6.40
CA GLN A 27 -6.99 14.34 -7.84
C GLN A 27 -6.31 13.13 -8.53
N THR A 28 -6.63 11.92 -8.09
CA THR A 28 -6.05 10.67 -8.61
C THR A 28 -7.00 9.99 -9.58
N ASP A 29 -6.47 9.32 -10.61
CA ASP A 29 -7.23 8.52 -11.58
C ASP A 29 -8.17 7.52 -10.86
N PRO A 30 -9.47 7.48 -11.20
CA PRO A 30 -10.46 6.63 -10.55
C PRO A 30 -10.24 5.11 -10.71
N SER A 31 -9.34 4.68 -11.59
CA SER A 31 -8.92 3.30 -11.81
C SER A 31 -7.75 2.83 -10.95
N LEU A 32 -7.12 3.72 -10.16
CA LEU A 32 -5.94 3.39 -9.37
C LEU A 32 -6.25 2.43 -8.22
N VAL A 33 -5.77 1.20 -8.37
CA VAL A 33 -5.56 0.24 -7.29
C VAL A 33 -4.11 0.40 -6.84
N TYR A 34 -3.89 0.59 -5.54
CA TYR A 34 -2.54 0.64 -4.97
C TYR A 34 -2.19 -0.71 -4.36
N ASP A 35 -0.93 -1.11 -4.47
CA ASP A 35 -0.48 -2.36 -3.86
C ASP A 35 -0.60 -2.30 -2.34
N TYR A 36 -0.28 -1.16 -1.72
CA TYR A 36 -0.16 -1.04 -0.27
C TYR A 36 -0.89 0.15 0.33
N MET A 37 -1.41 -0.06 1.54
CA MET A 37 -1.77 0.96 2.51
C MET A 37 -0.83 0.88 3.71
N ALA A 38 -0.23 2.00 4.09
CA ALA A 38 0.62 2.07 5.27
C ALA A 38 0.31 3.27 6.16
N VAL A 39 0.84 3.22 7.37
CA VAL A 39 0.77 4.28 8.38
C VAL A 39 2.17 4.69 8.86
N PRO A 40 2.36 5.89 9.41
CA PRO A 40 3.64 6.31 9.96
C PRO A 40 4.07 5.36 11.08
N TYR A 41 5.35 5.00 11.11
CA TYR A 41 5.91 4.22 12.21
C TYR A 41 6.78 5.10 13.12
N PRO A 42 6.69 4.96 14.46
CA PRO A 42 5.91 3.98 15.23
C PRO A 42 4.48 4.42 15.60
N GLU A 43 4.02 5.58 15.17
CA GLU A 43 2.77 6.19 15.65
C GLU A 43 1.52 5.38 15.26
N GLY A 44 1.55 4.68 14.14
CA GLY A 44 0.42 3.93 13.63
C GLY A 44 -0.67 4.84 13.05
N PHE A 45 -1.91 4.39 13.14
CA PHE A 45 -3.05 5.09 12.54
C PHE A 45 -3.45 6.33 13.36
N LEU A 46 -3.33 7.51 12.75
CA LEU A 46 -3.67 8.80 13.34
C LEU A 46 -4.93 9.43 12.70
N GLY A 47 -5.72 8.62 12.00
CA GLY A 47 -6.87 9.06 11.21
C GLY A 47 -6.62 8.97 9.71
N LYS A 48 -7.68 9.23 8.93
CA LYS A 48 -7.70 8.98 7.48
C LYS A 48 -6.56 9.67 6.71
N GLY A 49 -6.24 10.91 7.06
CA GLY A 49 -5.18 11.68 6.42
C GLY A 49 -3.74 11.24 6.75
N SER A 50 -3.57 10.27 7.65
CA SER A 50 -2.26 9.67 7.97
C SER A 50 -1.94 8.44 7.13
N ILE A 51 -2.86 8.00 6.28
CA ILE A 51 -2.67 6.83 5.42
C ILE A 51 -1.81 7.20 4.21
N PHE A 52 -0.82 6.37 3.92
CA PHE A 52 -0.06 6.40 2.68
C PHE A 52 -0.54 5.28 1.77
N LEU A 53 -0.78 5.61 0.50
CA LEU A 53 -1.05 4.65 -0.56
C LEU A 53 0.10 4.70 -1.56
N PHE A 54 0.66 3.54 -1.90
CA PHE A 54 1.82 3.43 -2.80
C PHE A 54 1.91 2.02 -3.38
N ASN A 55 2.73 1.88 -4.43
CA ASN A 55 2.97 0.62 -5.10
C ASN A 55 4.32 0.01 -4.71
N GLU A 56 4.55 -1.26 -5.05
CA GLU A 56 5.80 -1.98 -4.76
C GLU A 56 7.04 -1.23 -5.26
N GLU A 57 7.00 -0.60 -6.44
CA GLU A 57 8.13 0.15 -6.99
C GLU A 57 8.55 1.37 -6.16
N ASN A 58 7.72 1.79 -5.20
CA ASN A 58 8.02 2.90 -4.29
C ASN A 58 8.70 2.43 -2.99
N ILE A 59 8.88 1.13 -2.77
CA ILE A 59 9.56 0.60 -1.58
C ILE A 59 11.07 0.67 -1.79
N SER A 60 11.75 1.47 -0.95
CA SER A 60 13.21 1.53 -0.94
C SER A 60 13.86 0.39 -0.16
N GLU A 61 13.30 0.03 1.00
CA GLU A 61 13.84 -0.99 1.90
C GLU A 61 12.73 -1.58 2.78
N VAL A 62 12.75 -2.91 2.97
CA VAL A 62 11.92 -3.60 3.95
C VAL A 62 12.72 -3.85 5.23
N CYS A 63 12.55 -2.98 6.23
CA CYS A 63 13.28 -3.12 7.50
C CYS A 63 12.79 -4.30 8.37
N PHE A 64 11.52 -4.69 8.25
CA PHE A 64 10.89 -5.78 9.01
C PHE A 64 9.60 -6.25 8.33
N ARG A 65 9.31 -7.57 8.36
CA ARG A 65 8.15 -8.16 7.66
C ARG A 65 6.93 -8.44 8.54
N GLY A 66 7.00 -8.25 9.86
CA GLY A 66 5.84 -8.46 10.71
C GLY A 66 5.46 -9.94 10.84
N TYR A 67 4.16 -10.19 10.97
CA TYR A 67 3.59 -11.52 11.17
C TYR A 67 3.47 -12.26 9.84
N ASP A 68 4.26 -13.31 9.68
CA ASP A 68 4.33 -14.14 8.47
C ASP A 68 3.63 -15.49 8.71
N SER A 69 2.29 -15.46 8.76
CA SER A 69 1.48 -16.69 8.81
C SER A 69 1.33 -17.32 7.44
N GLU A 70 1.00 -18.62 7.41
CA GLU A 70 0.64 -19.31 6.17
C GLU A 70 -0.53 -18.63 5.44
N GLU A 71 -1.48 -18.04 6.19
CA GLU A 71 -2.54 -17.21 5.62
C GLU A 71 -1.98 -15.97 4.89
N SER A 72 -1.08 -15.22 5.54
CA SER A 72 -0.48 -14.03 4.92
C SER A 72 0.35 -14.40 3.69
N LYS A 73 1.10 -15.51 3.74
CA LYS A 73 1.87 -16.00 2.58
C LYS A 73 0.95 -16.36 1.43
N GLY A 74 -0.12 -17.10 1.70
CA GLY A 74 -1.12 -17.47 0.71
C GLY A 74 -1.79 -16.24 0.08
N PHE A 75 -2.09 -15.22 0.89
CA PHE A 75 -2.66 -13.97 0.42
C PHE A 75 -1.70 -13.19 -0.48
N THR A 76 -0.42 -13.05 -0.09
CA THR A 76 0.60 -12.40 -0.94
C THR A 76 0.79 -13.13 -2.28
N GLN A 77 0.78 -14.47 -2.29
CA GLN A 77 0.84 -15.26 -3.53
C GLN A 77 -0.38 -15.02 -4.43
N LEU A 78 -1.58 -15.00 -3.84
CA LEU A 78 -2.82 -14.71 -4.57
C LEU A 78 -2.78 -13.33 -5.23
N ILE A 79 -2.31 -12.32 -4.50
CA ILE A 79 -2.18 -10.95 -5.02
C ILE A 79 -1.23 -10.93 -6.21
N GLY A 80 -0.06 -11.58 -6.11
CA GLY A 80 0.89 -11.66 -7.23
C GLY A 80 0.26 -12.27 -8.48
N MET A 81 -0.46 -13.39 -8.34
CA MET A 81 -1.15 -14.03 -9.46
C MET A 81 -2.23 -13.14 -10.09
N VAL A 82 -3.01 -12.41 -9.27
CA VAL A 82 -4.04 -11.47 -9.75
C VAL A 82 -3.41 -10.30 -10.50
N PHE A 83 -2.29 -9.77 -10.00
CA PHE A 83 -1.57 -8.68 -10.62
C PHE A 83 -1.00 -9.08 -11.99
N ASP A 84 -0.33 -10.23 -12.06
CA ASP A 84 0.23 -10.75 -13.32
C ASP A 84 -0.86 -10.98 -14.36
N ALA A 85 -2.01 -11.52 -13.95
CA ALA A 85 -3.16 -11.73 -14.83
C ALA A 85 -3.75 -10.40 -15.33
N ALA A 86 -3.87 -9.39 -14.46
CA ALA A 86 -4.34 -8.06 -14.82
C ALA A 86 -3.40 -7.37 -15.82
N GLN A 87 -2.08 -7.54 -15.68
CA GLN A 87 -1.10 -7.00 -16.63
C GLN A 87 -1.09 -7.74 -17.98
N GLN A 88 -1.37 -9.05 -18.00
CA GLN A 88 -1.43 -9.84 -19.23
C GLN A 88 -2.69 -9.58 -20.05
N GLY A 89 -3.82 -9.26 -19.41
CA GLY A 89 -5.07 -8.88 -20.10
C GLY A 89 -5.09 -7.49 -20.71
N LEU A 90 -4.04 -6.68 -20.46
CA LEU A 90 -3.84 -5.34 -21.04
C LEU A 90 -2.93 -5.34 -22.29
N LYS A 91 -2.44 -6.51 -22.73
CA LYS A 91 -1.64 -6.67 -23.95
C LYS A 91 -2.46 -7.17 -25.13
#